data_AF-A0A8D9G5B9-F1
#
_entry.id   AF-A0A8D9G5B9-F1
#
_cell.length_a   1.000
_cell.length_b   1.000
_cell.length_c   1.000
_cell.angle_alpha   90.00
_cell.angle_beta   90.00
_cell.angle_gamma   90.00
#
_symmetry.space_group_name_H-M   'P 1'
#
loop_
_entity.id
_entity.type
_entity.pdbx_description
1 polymer ?
#
loop_
_entity_poly.entity_id
_entity_poly.type
_entity_poly.pdbx_seq_one_letter_code
_entity_poly.pdbx_strand_id
1 'polypeptide(L)'
;MPLREIEAKLFALIAVSEIILQEGEAFDFSLIMQLVSAFSVRPSSELKGFICVIFLDRWQMLLAPFQDGSLFFQVMVDPCCKSIFFRGISEPICSHACASALRKICEDAPACLDLWNLALEDEEEVISAITVILGSVANKELQNKLLTQLLSSSYGVLSKLVDGDVEPSSRQNPATYTRMVSSVTRGLYRIGTVFSHLATSLSSVPVSDGPIRSLLTAFWPILEKLFRSEHMESGSLAAAACRALSVAVQSSGEHFMLLLPSVLECLSRNFLSFQSQECYIRTACVIADEFCEKEVYGSLFITTFERFTQASSLMGINSSYICDQEPDLVEAYVNFASALIRGCHKEWLGTCGTLLEISFQKAAFCCTAMHRGATLAAMSYLSGFLEVSLSSMIETVNCKQKDHSVWSLSRLYLAVERGFCLT
;
A
#
# COMPACT_ATOMS: atom_id res chain seq x y z
N MET A 1 23.26 37.76 -16.04
CA MET A 1 23.84 36.88 -17.08
C MET A 1 22.73 36.07 -17.73
N PRO A 2 22.74 35.91 -19.07
CA PRO A 2 21.84 34.99 -19.76
C PRO A 2 22.09 33.54 -19.31
N LEU A 3 21.01 32.75 -19.15
CA LEU A 3 21.04 31.41 -18.57
C LEU A 3 22.04 30.45 -19.26
N ARG A 4 22.14 30.52 -20.59
CA ARG A 4 23.09 29.71 -21.39
C ARG A 4 24.56 29.99 -21.07
N GLU A 5 24.87 31.21 -20.67
CA GLU A 5 26.24 31.60 -20.33
C GLU A 5 26.65 31.08 -18.94
N ILE A 6 25.68 31.00 -18.03
CA ILE A 6 25.87 30.40 -16.72
C ILE A 6 26.02 28.88 -16.85
N GLU A 7 25.24 28.24 -17.72
CA GLU A 7 25.38 26.82 -18.08
C GLU A 7 26.76 26.50 -18.64
N ALA A 8 27.25 27.27 -19.62
CA ALA A 8 28.58 27.05 -20.19
C ALA A 8 29.71 27.21 -19.15
N LYS A 9 29.55 28.14 -18.20
CA LYS A 9 30.53 28.36 -17.12
C LYS A 9 30.48 27.29 -16.04
N LEU A 10 29.28 26.81 -15.66
CA LEU A 10 29.12 25.66 -14.77
C LEU A 10 29.67 24.40 -15.42
N PHE A 11 29.44 24.21 -16.71
CA PHE A 11 30.00 23.10 -17.49
C PHE A 11 31.53 23.10 -17.46
N ALA A 12 32.15 24.27 -17.69
CA ALA A 12 33.60 24.42 -17.61
C ALA A 12 34.13 24.18 -16.18
N LEU A 13 33.44 24.71 -15.16
CA LEU A 13 33.82 24.52 -13.75
C LEU A 13 33.79 23.04 -13.35
N ILE A 14 32.76 22.30 -13.79
CA ILE A 14 32.59 20.88 -13.49
C ILE A 14 33.63 20.01 -14.22
N ALA A 15 33.93 20.32 -15.48
CA ALA A 15 34.99 19.61 -16.23
C ALA A 15 36.38 19.83 -15.60
N VAL A 16 36.64 21.03 -15.09
CA VAL A 16 37.90 21.37 -14.42
C VAL A 16 37.97 20.74 -13.02
N SER A 17 36.86 20.66 -12.30
CA SER A 17 36.83 20.01 -10.98
C SER A 17 37.13 18.52 -11.05
N GLU A 18 36.76 17.82 -12.13
CA GLU A 18 37.09 16.40 -12.31
C GLU A 18 38.60 16.18 -12.41
N ILE A 19 39.30 17.06 -13.14
CA ILE A 19 40.76 17.00 -13.31
C ILE A 19 41.45 17.28 -11.98
N ILE A 20 41.01 18.31 -11.25
CA ILE A 20 41.59 18.70 -9.95
C ILE A 20 41.36 17.63 -8.88
N LEU A 21 40.18 16.98 -8.88
CA LEU A 21 39.86 15.93 -7.91
C LEU A 21 40.58 14.60 -8.21
N GLN A 22 40.89 14.30 -9.47
CA GLN A 22 41.73 13.15 -9.83
C GLN A 22 43.21 13.36 -9.44
N GLU A 23 43.67 14.60 -9.36
CA GLU A 23 45.03 14.96 -8.95
C GLU A 23 45.21 15.08 -7.43
N GLY A 24 44.13 14.92 -6.65
CA GLY A 24 44.17 14.81 -5.19
C GLY A 24 44.32 16.14 -4.43
N GLU A 25 44.11 17.28 -5.09
CA GLU A 25 44.10 18.59 -4.42
C GLU A 25 42.75 18.91 -3.77
N ALA A 26 42.77 19.63 -2.64
CA ALA A 26 41.58 20.06 -1.91
C ALA A 26 40.86 21.18 -2.69
N PHE A 27 39.72 20.85 -3.29
CA PHE A 27 38.86 21.82 -3.98
C PHE A 27 38.02 22.64 -2.98
N ASP A 28 38.02 23.97 -3.07
CA ASP A 28 37.18 24.83 -2.23
C ASP A 28 35.74 24.90 -2.77
N PHE A 29 34.85 24.14 -2.13
CA PHE A 29 33.44 24.04 -2.48
C PHE A 29 32.59 25.26 -2.09
N SER A 30 33.18 26.26 -1.39
CA SER A 30 32.48 27.49 -0.99
C SER A 30 31.85 28.22 -2.19
N LEU A 31 32.55 28.24 -3.33
CA LEU A 31 32.07 28.88 -4.56
C LEU A 31 30.88 28.14 -5.19
N ILE A 32 30.86 26.82 -5.13
CA ILE A 32 29.74 26.00 -5.60
C ILE A 32 28.53 26.25 -4.70
N MET A 33 28.70 26.23 -3.37
CA MET A 33 27.64 26.50 -2.40
C MET A 33 27.08 27.92 -2.49
N GLN A 34 27.91 28.91 -2.81
CA GLN A 34 27.46 30.28 -3.10
C GLN A 34 26.67 30.36 -4.41
N LEU A 35 27.03 29.57 -5.43
CA LEU A 35 26.24 29.45 -6.66
C LEU A 35 24.88 28.79 -6.38
N VAL A 36 24.86 27.67 -5.64
CA VAL A 36 23.65 26.94 -5.22
C VAL A 36 22.68 27.89 -4.49
N SER A 37 23.20 28.67 -3.54
CA SER A 37 22.40 29.65 -2.79
C SER A 37 21.99 30.87 -3.61
N ALA A 38 22.71 31.24 -4.67
CA ALA A 38 22.27 32.27 -5.61
C ALA A 38 21.12 31.79 -6.52
N PHE A 39 21.05 30.49 -6.80
CA PHE A 39 19.94 29.90 -7.56
C PHE A 39 18.69 29.65 -6.72
N SER A 40 18.83 29.45 -5.41
CA SER A 40 17.69 29.21 -4.50
C SER A 40 16.78 30.42 -4.32
N VAL A 41 17.27 31.63 -4.60
CA VAL A 41 16.51 32.89 -4.47
C VAL A 41 15.61 33.17 -5.68
N ARG A 42 15.75 32.44 -6.80
CA ARG A 42 14.99 32.71 -8.03
C ARG A 42 13.65 31.96 -8.11
N PRO A 43 12.58 32.58 -8.64
CA PRO A 43 11.27 31.94 -8.76
C PRO A 43 11.28 30.77 -9.76
N SER A 44 10.64 29.66 -9.37
CA SER A 44 10.65 28.37 -10.11
C SER A 44 10.14 28.43 -11.55
N SER A 45 9.40 29.47 -11.94
CA SER A 45 8.91 29.67 -13.30
C SER A 45 10.01 30.00 -14.30
N GLU A 46 11.13 30.57 -13.85
CA GLU A 46 12.30 30.91 -14.68
C GLU A 46 13.31 29.75 -14.82
N LEU A 47 13.11 28.68 -14.04
CA LEU A 47 14.06 27.58 -13.86
C LEU A 47 13.66 26.29 -14.60
N LYS A 48 12.56 26.31 -15.37
CA LYS A 48 12.00 25.16 -16.09
C LYS A 48 13.07 24.39 -16.86
N GLY A 49 13.33 23.15 -16.45
CA GLY A 49 14.29 22.22 -17.06
C GLY A 49 15.78 22.55 -16.92
N PHE A 50 16.15 23.79 -16.56
CA PHE A 50 17.53 24.27 -16.71
C PHE A 50 18.45 23.91 -15.53
N ILE A 51 17.92 23.90 -14.31
CA ILE A 51 18.71 23.53 -13.14
C ILE A 51 18.75 22.02 -12.98
N CYS A 52 17.64 21.28 -13.07
CA CYS A 52 17.68 19.84 -12.85
C CYS A 52 18.66 19.08 -13.77
N VAL A 53 18.79 19.44 -15.05
CA VAL A 53 19.76 18.75 -15.95
C VAL A 53 21.21 19.06 -15.59
N ILE A 54 21.56 20.33 -15.33
CA ILE A 54 22.94 20.74 -15.03
C ILE A 54 23.35 20.32 -13.61
N PHE A 55 22.40 20.35 -12.67
CA PHE A 55 22.64 20.03 -11.27
C PHE A 55 22.63 18.52 -10.97
N LEU A 56 22.07 17.67 -11.85
CA LEU A 56 21.94 16.22 -11.58
C LEU A 56 22.74 15.34 -12.54
N ASP A 57 22.78 15.67 -13.83
CA ASP A 57 23.46 14.84 -14.84
C ASP A 57 24.99 14.86 -14.67
N ARG A 58 25.54 15.88 -13.99
CA ARG A 58 27.00 16.04 -13.81
C ARG A 58 27.49 16.22 -12.36
N TRP A 59 26.58 16.24 -11.38
CA TRP A 59 26.95 15.98 -9.98
C TRP A 59 27.43 14.53 -9.79
N GLN A 60 27.07 13.64 -10.73
CA GLN A 60 27.58 12.28 -10.89
C GLN A 60 29.11 12.20 -11.03
N MET A 61 29.75 13.25 -11.57
CA MET A 61 31.22 13.37 -11.76
C MET A 61 31.92 13.99 -10.53
N LEU A 62 31.30 14.98 -9.88
CA LEU A 62 31.84 15.58 -8.64
C LEU A 62 31.89 14.59 -7.46
N LEU A 63 31.01 13.59 -7.47
CA LEU A 63 30.95 12.52 -6.45
C LEU A 63 31.87 11.32 -6.73
N ALA A 64 32.32 11.13 -7.96
CA ALA A 64 33.11 9.95 -8.35
C ALA A 64 34.43 9.74 -7.54
N PRO A 65 35.11 10.77 -7.02
CA PRO A 65 36.33 10.58 -6.23
C PRO A 65 36.09 10.45 -4.71
N PHE A 66 34.87 10.67 -4.20
CA PHE A 66 34.60 10.63 -2.76
C PHE A 66 33.90 9.31 -2.38
N GLN A 67 34.67 8.38 -1.81
CA GLN A 67 34.14 7.13 -1.25
C GLN A 67 33.31 7.32 0.03
N ASP A 68 33.39 8.50 0.66
CA ASP A 68 32.62 8.84 1.86
C ASP A 68 31.54 9.88 1.51
N GLY A 69 30.29 9.44 1.33
CA GLY A 69 29.12 10.24 0.92
C GLY A 69 28.74 11.46 1.79
N SER A 70 29.57 11.89 2.73
CA SER A 70 29.34 12.95 3.72
C SER A 70 29.00 14.34 3.15
N LEU A 71 29.61 14.74 2.03
CA LEU A 71 29.40 16.05 1.39
C LEU A 71 28.06 16.13 0.66
N PHE A 72 27.60 15.03 0.06
CA PHE A 72 26.27 14.96 -0.54
C PHE A 72 25.16 15.09 0.50
N PHE A 73 25.36 14.50 1.69
CA PHE A 73 24.44 14.67 2.80
C PHE A 73 24.32 16.13 3.24
N GLN A 74 25.41 16.90 3.29
CA GLN A 74 25.33 18.32 3.64
C GLN A 74 24.56 19.15 2.61
N VAL A 75 24.69 18.84 1.32
CA VAL A 75 24.00 19.55 0.23
C VAL A 75 22.53 19.12 0.12
N MET A 76 22.22 17.84 0.31
CA MET A 76 20.84 17.33 0.28
C MET A 76 20.05 17.60 1.56
N VAL A 77 20.68 18.06 2.64
CA VAL A 77 19.97 18.61 3.81
C VAL A 77 19.39 19.99 3.49
N ASP A 78 19.95 20.72 2.52
CA ASP A 78 19.44 22.01 2.09
C ASP A 78 18.03 21.88 1.46
N PRO A 79 17.01 22.59 1.99
CA PRO A 79 15.64 22.51 1.51
C PRO A 79 15.47 22.83 0.02
N CYS A 80 16.35 23.65 -0.55
CA CYS A 80 16.26 24.07 -1.95
C CYS A 80 16.75 22.96 -2.90
N CYS A 81 17.83 22.28 -2.53
CA CYS A 81 18.33 21.13 -3.29
C CYS A 81 17.31 19.97 -3.29
N LYS A 82 16.64 19.72 -2.16
CA LYS A 82 15.54 18.73 -2.07
C LYS A 82 14.39 19.05 -3.02
N SER A 83 13.89 20.29 -2.98
CA SER A 83 12.75 20.71 -3.81
C SER A 83 13.04 20.59 -5.31
N ILE A 84 14.27 20.92 -5.74
CA ILE A 84 14.70 20.83 -7.13
C ILE A 84 14.89 19.36 -7.56
N PHE A 85 15.43 18.50 -6.70
CA PHE A 85 15.63 17.08 -6.99
C PHE A 85 14.30 16.35 -7.22
N PHE A 86 13.35 16.49 -6.28
CA PHE A 86 12.07 15.77 -6.32
C PHE A 86 11.16 16.27 -7.43
N ARG A 87 11.12 17.58 -7.68
CA ARG A 87 10.38 18.13 -8.82
C ARG A 87 11.00 17.75 -10.16
N GLY A 88 12.32 17.56 -10.20
CA GLY A 88 13.04 17.07 -11.38
C GLY A 88 12.72 15.61 -11.74
N ILE A 89 12.38 14.76 -10.77
CA ILE A 89 11.93 13.38 -11.03
C ILE A 89 10.62 13.37 -11.81
N SER A 90 9.70 14.27 -11.46
CA SER A 90 8.37 14.39 -12.07
C SER A 90 8.38 15.10 -13.44
N GLU A 91 9.50 15.72 -13.85
CA GLU A 91 9.64 16.34 -15.18
C GLU A 91 10.32 15.38 -16.19
N PRO A 92 9.73 15.14 -17.37
CA PRO A 92 10.23 14.13 -18.32
C PRO A 92 11.62 14.43 -18.89
N ILE A 93 12.03 15.70 -18.91
CA ILE A 93 13.34 16.15 -19.42
C ILE A 93 14.47 15.79 -18.45
N CYS A 94 14.17 15.75 -17.15
CA CYS A 94 15.16 15.63 -16.08
C CYS A 94 15.08 14.27 -15.36
N SER A 95 13.97 13.56 -15.53
CA SER A 95 13.66 12.29 -14.87
C SER A 95 14.79 11.27 -14.98
N HIS A 96 15.42 11.13 -16.15
CA HIS A 96 16.52 10.16 -16.35
C HIS A 96 17.79 10.52 -15.56
N ALA A 97 18.17 11.80 -15.53
CA ALA A 97 19.33 12.27 -14.78
C ALA A 97 19.09 12.18 -13.26
N CYS A 98 17.90 12.57 -12.80
CA CYS A 98 17.48 12.43 -11.40
C CYS A 98 17.46 10.97 -10.96
N ALA A 99 16.88 10.08 -11.78
CA ALA A 99 16.83 8.64 -11.57
C ALA A 99 18.24 8.02 -11.49
N SER A 100 19.14 8.44 -12.38
CA SER A 100 20.53 7.96 -12.40
C SER A 100 21.33 8.42 -11.18
N ALA A 101 21.18 9.68 -10.78
CA ALA A 101 21.76 10.21 -9.55
C ALA A 101 21.23 9.47 -8.32
N LEU A 102 19.89 9.30 -8.23
CA LEU A 102 19.22 8.58 -7.15
C LEU A 102 19.70 7.13 -7.02
N ARG A 103 19.85 6.42 -8.14
CA ARG A 103 20.40 5.07 -8.17
C ARG A 103 21.82 5.01 -7.60
N LYS A 104 22.72 5.93 -7.97
CA LYS A 104 24.10 5.97 -7.45
C LYS A 104 24.14 6.29 -5.95
N ILE A 105 23.22 7.13 -5.47
CA ILE A 105 23.05 7.42 -4.04
C ILE A 105 22.56 6.18 -3.28
N CYS A 106 21.62 5.43 -3.85
CA CYS A 106 21.15 4.18 -3.27
C CYS A 106 22.25 3.09 -3.26
N GLU A 107 23.16 3.10 -4.23
CA GLU A 107 24.34 2.23 -4.27
C GLU A 107 25.33 2.57 -3.14
N ASP A 108 25.60 3.86 -2.89
CA ASP A 108 26.63 4.31 -1.94
C ASP A 108 26.14 4.49 -0.48
N ALA A 109 24.86 4.83 -0.25
CA ALA A 109 24.32 5.06 1.09
C ALA A 109 22.78 4.83 1.19
N PRO A 110 22.31 3.59 1.47
CA PRO A 110 20.88 3.27 1.50
C PRO A 110 20.11 3.87 2.68
N ALA A 111 20.80 4.32 3.73
CA ALA A 111 20.18 4.97 4.90
C ALA A 111 19.74 6.42 4.65
N CYS A 112 19.94 6.96 3.44
CA CYS A 112 19.74 8.37 3.12
C CYS A 112 18.26 8.80 3.21
N LEU A 113 17.31 7.90 2.90
CA LEU A 113 15.87 8.20 2.87
C LEU A 113 15.32 8.56 4.26
N ASP A 114 15.80 7.91 5.32
CA ASP A 114 15.39 8.21 6.69
C ASP A 114 15.90 9.58 7.19
N LEU A 115 16.96 10.12 6.57
CA LEU A 115 17.48 11.45 6.88
C LEU A 115 16.73 12.58 6.15
N TRP A 116 15.93 12.27 5.13
CA TRP A 116 15.35 13.30 4.27
C TRP A 116 14.18 14.05 4.91
N ASN A 117 13.64 13.56 6.05
CA ASN A 117 12.55 14.19 6.82
C ASN A 117 11.43 14.72 5.91
N LEU A 118 11.02 13.90 4.94
CA LEU A 118 10.01 14.27 3.95
C LEU A 118 8.60 14.18 4.53
N ALA A 119 7.67 14.94 3.96
CA ALA A 119 6.25 14.63 4.14
C ALA A 119 5.98 13.20 3.63
N LEU A 120 4.95 12.54 4.17
CA LEU A 120 4.65 11.15 3.81
C LEU A 120 4.33 11.02 2.30
N GLU A 121 3.62 12.01 1.74
CA GLU A 121 3.27 12.08 0.32
C GLU A 121 4.52 12.16 -0.58
N ASP A 122 5.43 13.10 -0.28
CA ASP A 122 6.69 13.25 -1.02
C ASP A 122 7.56 11.99 -0.91
N GLU A 123 7.57 11.34 0.25
CA GLU A 123 8.28 10.09 0.45
C GLU A 123 7.72 8.95 -0.42
N GLU A 124 6.39 8.81 -0.50
CA GLU A 124 5.76 7.80 -1.37
C GLU A 124 6.13 8.04 -2.85
N GLU A 125 6.13 9.29 -3.33
CA GLU A 125 6.54 9.61 -4.71
C GLU A 125 8.01 9.24 -5.00
N VAL A 126 8.90 9.48 -4.03
CA VAL A 126 10.31 9.12 -4.15
C VAL A 126 10.50 7.62 -4.20
N ILE A 127 9.89 6.89 -3.27
CA ILE A 127 9.96 5.43 -3.23
C ILE A 127 9.33 4.84 -4.49
N SER A 128 8.24 5.43 -4.99
CA SER A 128 7.61 5.07 -6.26
C SER A 128 8.61 5.18 -7.41
N ALA A 129 9.25 6.34 -7.57
CA ALA A 129 10.23 6.58 -8.63
C ALA A 129 11.41 5.61 -8.55
N ILE A 130 11.98 5.41 -7.35
CA ILE A 130 13.06 4.42 -7.12
C ILE A 130 12.59 3.03 -7.54
N THR A 131 11.39 2.63 -7.12
CA THR A 131 10.86 1.29 -7.41
C THR A 131 10.65 1.07 -8.89
N VAL A 132 10.16 2.07 -9.64
CA VAL A 132 10.01 1.98 -11.10
C VAL A 132 11.39 1.80 -11.77
N ILE A 133 12.41 2.54 -11.34
CA ILE A 133 13.78 2.40 -11.84
C ILE A 133 14.31 1.00 -11.54
N LEU A 134 14.17 0.54 -10.29
CA LEU A 134 14.58 -0.81 -9.89
C LEU A 134 13.80 -1.90 -10.63
N GLY A 135 12.52 -1.65 -10.94
CA GLY A 135 11.64 -2.50 -11.75
C GLY A 135 12.20 -2.78 -13.14
N SER A 136 12.88 -1.79 -13.73
CA SER A 136 13.50 -1.87 -15.07
C SER A 136 14.83 -2.63 -15.12
N VAL A 137 15.39 -3.03 -13.97
CA VAL A 137 16.66 -3.76 -13.90
C VAL A 137 16.49 -5.19 -14.44
N ALA A 138 17.22 -5.52 -15.50
CA ALA A 138 17.14 -6.83 -16.16
C ALA A 138 17.66 -8.00 -15.29
N ASN A 139 18.69 -7.75 -14.48
CA ASN A 139 19.24 -8.76 -13.57
C ASN A 139 18.34 -8.90 -12.32
N LYS A 140 17.63 -10.02 -12.22
CA LYS A 140 16.68 -10.30 -11.13
C LYS A 140 17.34 -10.47 -9.75
N GLU A 141 18.55 -10.99 -9.68
CA GLU A 141 19.30 -11.12 -8.44
C GLU A 141 19.72 -9.74 -7.91
N LEU A 142 20.23 -8.88 -8.80
CA LEU A 142 20.59 -7.50 -8.47
C LEU A 142 19.35 -6.68 -8.09
N GLN A 143 18.26 -6.83 -8.85
CA GLN A 143 16.98 -6.21 -8.54
C GLN A 143 16.50 -6.58 -7.12
N ASN A 144 16.52 -7.87 -6.78
CA ASN A 144 16.14 -8.36 -5.45
C ASN A 144 17.03 -7.80 -4.35
N LYS A 145 18.36 -7.76 -4.59
CA LYS A 145 19.32 -7.18 -3.64
C LYS A 145 19.04 -5.70 -3.38
N LEU A 146 18.82 -4.91 -4.43
CA LEU A 146 18.54 -3.47 -4.32
C LEU A 146 17.19 -3.19 -3.66
N LEU A 147 16.16 -3.97 -3.96
CA LEU A 147 14.85 -3.87 -3.30
C LEU A 147 14.94 -4.23 -1.81
N THR A 148 15.69 -5.27 -1.47
CA THR A 148 15.93 -5.66 -0.08
C THR A 148 16.70 -4.56 0.66
N GLN A 149 17.68 -3.95 0.00
CA GLN A 149 18.45 -2.84 0.55
C GLN A 149 17.59 -1.58 0.76
N LEU A 150 16.70 -1.24 -0.19
CA LEU A 150 15.73 -0.14 -0.07
C LEU A 150 14.80 -0.32 1.13
N LEU A 151 14.33 -1.54 1.35
CA LEU A 151 13.38 -1.86 2.44
C LEU A 151 14.05 -2.25 3.76
N SER A 152 15.38 -2.35 3.80
CA SER A 152 16.12 -2.84 4.96
C SER A 152 15.85 -2.04 6.23
N SER A 153 15.79 -0.70 6.13
CA SER A 153 15.47 0.14 7.29
C SER A 153 14.02 -0.03 7.75
N SER A 154 13.09 -0.18 6.80
CA SER A 154 11.67 -0.41 7.07
C SER A 154 11.45 -1.75 7.81
N TYR A 155 12.06 -2.83 7.31
CA TYR A 155 12.03 -4.13 7.98
C TYR A 155 12.76 -4.11 9.33
N GLY A 156 13.86 -3.37 9.44
CA GLY A 156 14.61 -3.22 10.69
C GLY A 156 13.78 -2.53 11.79
N VAL A 157 13.05 -1.47 11.45
CA VAL A 157 12.17 -0.77 12.39
C VAL A 157 10.95 -1.61 12.77
N LEU A 158 10.34 -2.31 11.81
CA LEU A 158 9.27 -3.29 12.06
C LEU A 158 9.73 -4.41 13.01
N SER A 159 10.88 -5.03 12.72
CA SER A 159 11.41 -6.13 13.53
C SER A 159 11.76 -5.67 14.95
N LYS A 160 12.27 -4.44 15.12
CA LYS A 160 12.52 -3.87 16.46
C LYS A 160 11.24 -3.71 17.28
N LEU A 161 10.12 -3.35 16.66
CA LEU A 161 8.84 -3.23 17.36
C LEU A 161 8.30 -4.61 17.77
N VAL A 162 8.50 -5.60 16.90
CA VAL A 162 7.88 -6.93 17.03
C VAL A 162 8.70 -7.91 17.87
N ASP A 163 10.03 -7.94 17.68
CA ASP A 163 10.96 -8.82 18.39
C ASP A 163 11.54 -8.15 19.64
N GLY A 164 11.36 -6.84 19.78
CA GLY A 164 11.70 -6.15 21.01
C GLY A 164 10.88 -6.75 22.15
N ASP A 165 11.54 -7.37 23.12
CA ASP A 165 11.13 -7.30 24.51
C ASP A 165 11.10 -5.82 24.84
N VAL A 166 10.01 -5.16 24.45
CA VAL A 166 9.74 -3.81 24.87
C VAL A 166 9.60 -3.93 26.36
N GLU A 167 10.70 -3.61 27.07
CA GLU A 167 10.63 -3.44 28.50
C GLU A 167 9.37 -2.61 28.79
N PRO A 168 8.58 -2.98 29.80
CA PRO A 168 7.36 -2.25 30.15
C PRO A 168 7.62 -0.74 30.38
N SER A 169 8.89 -0.32 30.44
CA SER A 169 9.39 1.06 30.44
C SER A 169 9.14 1.86 29.15
N SER A 170 9.09 1.28 27.94
CA SER A 170 8.85 2.09 26.72
C SER A 170 7.39 2.58 26.59
N ARG A 171 6.44 1.83 27.17
CA ARG A 171 5.05 2.29 27.38
C ARG A 171 4.96 3.45 28.38
N GLN A 172 5.95 3.62 29.26
CA GLN A 172 5.98 4.71 30.24
C GLN A 172 6.37 6.06 29.63
N ASN A 173 6.92 6.09 28.40
CA ASN A 173 7.18 7.33 27.66
C ASN A 173 6.36 7.40 26.37
N PRO A 174 5.16 8.02 26.42
CA PRO A 174 4.26 8.15 25.27
C PRO A 174 4.91 8.77 24.03
N ALA A 175 5.89 9.67 24.20
CA ALA A 175 6.54 10.35 23.08
C ALA A 175 7.47 9.41 22.30
N THR A 176 8.21 8.53 23.00
CA THR A 176 9.10 7.55 22.37
C THR A 176 8.28 6.48 21.65
N TYR A 177 7.21 5.99 22.28
CA TYR A 177 6.31 5.02 21.66
C TYR A 177 5.63 5.58 20.41
N THR A 178 5.10 6.81 20.47
CA THR A 178 4.46 7.45 19.31
C THR A 178 5.44 7.64 18.14
N ARG A 179 6.69 8.02 18.42
CA ARG A 179 7.73 8.14 17.40
C ARG A 179 8.07 6.79 16.76
N MET A 180 8.16 5.73 17.56
CA MET A 180 8.41 4.37 17.08
C MET A 180 7.26 3.88 16.19
N VAL A 181 6.01 4.00 16.65
CA VAL A 181 4.82 3.62 15.86
C VAL A 181 4.75 4.42 14.56
N SER A 182 4.99 5.73 14.59
CA SER A 182 5.06 6.57 13.38
C SER A 182 6.13 6.09 12.40
N SER A 183 7.32 5.72 12.89
CA SER A 183 8.40 5.20 12.05
C SER A 183 8.03 3.85 11.41
N VAL A 184 7.39 2.96 12.17
CA VAL A 184 6.88 1.67 11.66
C VAL A 184 5.79 1.89 10.62
N THR A 185 4.84 2.79 10.90
CA THR A 185 3.77 3.17 9.98
C THR A 185 4.34 3.66 8.66
N ARG A 186 5.34 4.56 8.67
CA ARG A 186 6.05 5.00 7.45
C ARG A 186 6.73 3.83 6.73
N GLY A 187 7.40 2.94 7.47
CA GLY A 187 7.99 1.72 6.90
C GLY A 187 6.97 0.85 6.15
N LEU A 188 5.76 0.69 6.69
CA LEU A 188 4.67 -0.05 6.04
C LEU A 188 4.18 0.67 4.77
N TYR A 189 4.06 2.00 4.79
CA TYR A 189 3.72 2.80 3.60
C TYR A 189 4.76 2.63 2.47
N ARG A 190 6.05 2.64 2.82
CA ARG A 190 7.14 2.38 1.86
C ARG A 190 7.05 0.98 1.26
N ILE A 191 6.85 -0.05 2.09
CA ILE A 191 6.71 -1.44 1.63
C ILE A 191 5.51 -1.58 0.69
N GLY A 192 4.35 -1.01 1.04
CA GLY A 192 3.17 -1.00 0.18
C GLY A 192 3.43 -0.34 -1.17
N THR A 193 4.12 0.82 -1.17
CA THR A 193 4.51 1.52 -2.40
C THR A 193 5.45 0.69 -3.27
N VAL A 194 6.38 -0.06 -2.67
CA VAL A 194 7.24 -0.96 -3.45
C VAL A 194 6.42 -2.06 -4.12
N PHE A 195 5.46 -2.67 -3.42
CA PHE A 195 4.59 -3.69 -4.01
C PHE A 195 3.78 -3.16 -5.21
N SER A 196 3.13 -1.99 -5.07
CA SER A 196 2.27 -1.44 -6.14
C SER A 196 3.01 -1.21 -7.45
N HIS A 197 4.24 -0.71 -7.40
CA HIS A 197 5.00 -0.40 -8.61
C HIS A 197 5.68 -1.62 -9.24
N LEU A 198 5.97 -2.66 -8.46
CA LEU A 198 6.50 -3.91 -9.01
C LEU A 198 5.46 -4.64 -9.86
N ALA A 199 4.18 -4.64 -9.47
CA ALA A 199 3.09 -5.23 -10.24
C ALA A 199 2.95 -4.62 -11.64
N THR A 200 3.00 -3.29 -11.73
CA THR A 200 2.85 -2.54 -13.00
C THR A 200 3.98 -2.82 -13.99
N SER A 201 5.17 -3.17 -13.51
CA SER A 201 6.35 -3.43 -14.35
C SER A 201 6.43 -4.86 -14.92
N LEU A 202 5.70 -5.83 -14.36
CA LEU A 202 5.84 -7.26 -14.67
C LEU A 202 4.84 -7.84 -15.69
N SER A 203 4.06 -6.99 -16.37
CA SER A 203 2.90 -7.36 -17.22
C SER A 203 3.17 -8.34 -18.40
N SER A 204 4.38 -8.87 -18.64
CA SER A 204 4.64 -9.66 -19.86
C SER A 204 5.27 -11.05 -19.73
N VAL A 205 5.67 -11.57 -18.56
CA VAL A 205 6.27 -12.93 -18.52
C VAL A 205 5.96 -13.69 -17.22
N PRO A 206 5.44 -14.93 -17.28
CA PRO A 206 5.33 -15.80 -16.12
C PRO A 206 6.71 -16.44 -15.85
N VAL A 207 7.41 -15.96 -14.82
CA VAL A 207 8.63 -16.62 -14.31
C VAL A 207 8.47 -16.87 -12.82
N SER A 208 8.68 -18.13 -12.44
CA SER A 208 8.42 -18.75 -11.15
C SER A 208 9.14 -18.14 -9.92
N ASP A 209 10.08 -17.21 -10.13
CA ASP A 209 10.92 -16.63 -9.07
C ASP A 209 11.03 -15.10 -9.24
N GLY A 210 9.88 -14.43 -9.22
CA GLY A 210 9.80 -12.97 -9.30
C GLY A 210 10.19 -12.26 -7.99
N PRO A 211 10.67 -11.00 -8.07
CA PRO A 211 11.00 -10.16 -6.90
C PRO A 211 9.87 -10.07 -5.87
N ILE A 212 8.63 -10.11 -6.34
CA ILE A 212 7.42 -10.02 -5.52
C ILE A 212 7.33 -11.21 -4.55
N ARG A 213 7.67 -12.43 -5.01
CA ARG A 213 7.64 -13.65 -4.15
C ARG A 213 8.68 -13.58 -3.04
N SER A 214 9.90 -13.10 -3.35
CA SER A 214 10.96 -12.91 -2.36
C SER A 214 10.56 -11.87 -1.31
N LEU A 215 9.99 -10.75 -1.74
CA LEU A 215 9.48 -9.71 -0.83
C LEU A 215 8.34 -10.22 0.05
N LEU A 216 7.40 -10.97 -0.51
CA LEU A 216 6.30 -11.60 0.24
C LEU A 216 6.81 -12.53 1.34
N THR A 217 7.81 -13.35 1.01
CA THR A 217 8.40 -14.33 1.94
C THR A 217 9.09 -13.64 3.11
N ALA A 218 9.70 -12.47 2.90
CA ALA A 218 10.29 -11.67 3.97
C ALA A 218 9.23 -10.85 4.75
N PHE A 219 8.22 -10.33 4.06
CA PHE A 219 7.22 -9.43 4.62
C PHE A 219 6.22 -10.13 5.54
N TRP A 220 5.64 -11.25 5.08
CA TRP A 220 4.54 -11.89 5.81
C TRP A 220 4.91 -12.32 7.24
N PRO A 221 6.04 -13.00 7.51
CA PRO A 221 6.36 -13.43 8.88
C PRO A 221 6.47 -12.28 9.89
N ILE A 222 7.00 -11.13 9.45
CA ILE A 222 7.12 -9.94 10.30
C ILE A 222 5.75 -9.33 10.53
N LEU A 223 4.93 -9.23 9.48
CA LEU A 223 3.59 -8.68 9.55
C LEU A 223 2.64 -9.56 10.39
N GLU A 224 2.75 -10.88 10.26
CA GLU A 224 1.95 -11.83 11.03
C GLU A 224 2.24 -11.72 12.53
N LYS A 225 3.52 -11.57 12.91
CA LYS A 225 3.90 -11.30 14.29
C LYS A 225 3.37 -9.93 14.75
N LEU A 226 3.43 -8.90 13.90
CA LEU A 226 2.86 -7.58 14.21
C LEU A 226 1.36 -7.68 14.51
N PHE A 227 0.59 -8.39 13.67
CA PHE A 227 -0.83 -8.63 13.90
C PHE A 227 -1.15 -9.53 15.10
N ARG A 228 -0.15 -10.21 15.68
CA ARG A 228 -0.31 -10.96 16.95
C ARG A 228 0.06 -10.12 18.16
N SER A 229 0.62 -8.94 17.96
CA SER A 229 1.08 -8.06 19.03
C SER A 229 -0.03 -7.14 19.55
N GLU A 230 0.15 -6.64 20.77
CA GLU A 230 -0.75 -5.65 21.38
C GLU A 230 -0.69 -4.27 20.67
N HIS A 231 0.30 -4.04 19.79
CA HIS A 231 0.43 -2.78 19.05
C HIS A 231 -0.72 -2.51 18.08
N MET A 232 -1.49 -3.55 17.72
CA MET A 232 -2.67 -3.44 16.85
C MET A 232 -3.85 -2.71 17.46
N GLU A 233 -3.79 -2.36 18.75
CA GLU A 233 -4.74 -1.40 19.34
C GLU A 233 -4.65 -0.02 18.66
N SER A 234 -3.48 0.34 18.13
CA SER A 234 -3.30 1.58 17.39
C SER A 234 -3.95 1.50 16.01
N GLY A 235 -5.06 2.23 15.83
CA GLY A 235 -5.80 2.27 14.57
C GLY A 235 -4.97 2.76 13.37
N SER A 236 -4.03 3.70 13.57
CA SER A 236 -3.16 4.18 12.49
C SER A 236 -2.14 3.14 12.03
N LEU A 237 -1.62 2.35 12.97
CA LEU A 237 -0.70 1.25 12.67
C LEU A 237 -1.43 0.09 12.00
N ALA A 238 -2.61 -0.29 12.52
CA ALA A 238 -3.47 -1.30 11.93
C ALA A 238 -3.87 -0.91 10.49
N ALA A 239 -4.30 0.34 10.26
CA ALA A 239 -4.64 0.84 8.94
C ALA A 239 -3.45 0.78 7.96
N ALA A 240 -2.25 1.16 8.41
CA ALA A 240 -1.04 1.08 7.57
C ALA A 240 -0.64 -0.35 7.24
N ALA A 241 -0.74 -1.27 8.22
CA ALA A 241 -0.48 -2.70 8.02
C ALA A 241 -1.46 -3.32 7.03
N CYS A 242 -2.76 -3.04 7.21
CA CYS A 242 -3.85 -3.44 6.33
C CYS A 242 -3.72 -2.88 4.91
N ARG A 243 -3.33 -1.60 4.76
CA ARG A 243 -3.05 -0.99 3.45
C ARG A 243 -1.88 -1.68 2.75
N ALA A 244 -0.74 -1.85 3.45
CA ALA A 244 0.43 -2.51 2.88
C ALA A 244 0.11 -3.96 2.46
N LEU A 245 -0.68 -4.68 3.26
CA LEU A 245 -1.15 -6.02 2.94
C LEU A 245 -2.09 -6.05 1.73
N SER A 246 -3.06 -5.14 1.66
CA SER A 246 -4.00 -5.03 0.53
C SER A 246 -3.25 -4.81 -0.79
N VAL A 247 -2.26 -3.91 -0.80
CA VAL A 247 -1.43 -3.66 -1.98
C VAL A 247 -0.57 -4.88 -2.31
N ALA A 248 0.00 -5.55 -1.31
CA ALA A 248 0.76 -6.77 -1.52
C ALA A 248 -0.09 -7.88 -2.14
N VAL A 249 -1.35 -8.05 -1.70
CA VAL A 249 -2.31 -9.01 -2.27
C VAL A 249 -2.54 -8.75 -3.76
N GLN A 250 -2.97 -7.53 -4.10
CA GLN A 250 -3.26 -7.13 -5.49
C GLN A 250 -2.03 -7.25 -6.40
N SER A 251 -0.85 -6.95 -5.84
CA SER A 251 0.40 -6.98 -6.61
C SER A 251 0.93 -8.39 -6.84
N SER A 252 0.55 -9.36 -6.01
CA SER A 252 1.16 -10.69 -5.98
C SER A 252 0.35 -11.76 -6.73
N GLY A 253 -0.94 -11.53 -6.93
CA GLY A 253 -1.83 -12.47 -7.61
C GLY A 253 -1.71 -13.89 -7.03
N GLU A 254 -1.51 -14.89 -7.89
CA GLU A 254 -1.46 -16.30 -7.47
C GLU A 254 -0.33 -16.62 -6.48
N HIS A 255 0.75 -15.82 -6.42
CA HIS A 255 1.82 -16.03 -5.44
C HIS A 255 1.37 -15.85 -3.99
N PHE A 256 0.24 -15.18 -3.76
CA PHE A 256 -0.31 -14.95 -2.41
C PHE A 256 -1.14 -16.14 -1.89
N MET A 257 -1.56 -17.06 -2.75
CA MET A 257 -2.54 -18.12 -2.43
C MET A 257 -2.16 -18.99 -1.22
N LEU A 258 -0.86 -19.26 -1.01
CA LEU A 258 -0.40 -20.07 0.11
C LEU A 258 -0.55 -19.39 1.48
N LEU A 259 -0.60 -18.05 1.50
CA LEU A 259 -0.74 -17.27 2.73
C LEU A 259 -2.19 -16.94 3.07
N LEU A 260 -3.11 -17.18 2.13
CA LEU A 260 -4.51 -16.80 2.25
C LEU A 260 -5.18 -17.31 3.53
N PRO A 261 -5.02 -18.59 3.95
CA PRO A 261 -5.61 -19.09 5.20
C PRO A 261 -5.08 -18.35 6.43
N SER A 262 -3.76 -18.17 6.54
CA SER A 262 -3.15 -17.48 7.68
C SER A 262 -3.54 -16.01 7.73
N VAL A 263 -3.69 -15.36 6.57
CA VAL A 263 -4.05 -13.95 6.48
C VAL A 263 -5.49 -13.72 6.92
N LEU A 264 -6.45 -14.47 6.37
CA LEU A 264 -7.87 -14.31 6.71
C LEU A 264 -8.17 -14.69 8.17
N GLU A 265 -7.49 -15.71 8.69
CA GLU A 265 -7.51 -16.05 10.12
C GLU A 265 -7.02 -14.87 10.97
N CYS A 266 -5.92 -14.24 10.56
CA CYS A 266 -5.33 -13.13 11.29
C CYS A 266 -6.20 -11.86 11.27
N LEU A 267 -6.78 -11.52 10.12
CA LEU A 267 -7.68 -10.37 9.96
C LEU A 267 -8.96 -10.55 10.77
N SER A 268 -9.60 -11.73 10.67
CA SER A 268 -10.83 -12.01 11.41
C SER A 268 -10.62 -11.99 12.93
N ARG A 269 -9.52 -12.60 13.42
CA ARG A 269 -9.17 -12.57 14.84
C ARG A 269 -8.92 -11.15 15.33
N ASN A 270 -8.14 -10.35 14.60
CA ASN A 270 -7.84 -8.97 15.01
C ASN A 270 -9.08 -8.09 15.02
N PHE A 271 -9.97 -8.23 14.04
CA PHE A 271 -11.23 -7.50 14.05
C PHE A 271 -12.09 -7.86 15.27
N LEU A 272 -12.18 -9.14 15.65
CA LEU A 272 -12.91 -9.54 16.86
C LEU A 272 -12.34 -8.91 18.14
N SER A 273 -11.03 -8.67 18.20
CA SER A 273 -10.36 -7.97 19.30
C SER A 273 -10.51 -6.44 19.23
N PHE A 274 -10.48 -5.85 18.03
CA PHE A 274 -10.49 -4.40 17.79
C PHE A 274 -11.61 -4.02 16.82
N GLN A 275 -12.84 -4.16 17.29
CA GLN A 275 -14.05 -4.13 16.46
C GLN A 275 -14.42 -2.78 15.85
N SER A 276 -13.77 -1.69 16.27
CA SER A 276 -13.91 -0.36 15.68
C SER A 276 -12.99 -0.13 14.47
N GLN A 277 -12.03 -1.02 14.23
CA GLN A 277 -11.06 -0.87 13.14
C GLN A 277 -11.54 -1.60 11.89
N GLU A 278 -12.21 -0.86 11.00
CA GLU A 278 -12.78 -1.37 9.75
C GLU A 278 -11.73 -1.80 8.70
N CYS A 279 -10.47 -1.38 8.88
CA CYS A 279 -9.37 -1.70 7.98
C CYS A 279 -9.14 -3.20 7.77
N TYR A 280 -9.46 -4.04 8.77
CA TYR A 280 -9.38 -5.50 8.64
C TYR A 280 -10.41 -6.04 7.66
N ILE A 281 -11.64 -5.52 7.72
CA ILE A 281 -12.72 -5.89 6.79
C ILE A 281 -12.40 -5.35 5.39
N ARG A 282 -11.94 -4.10 5.27
CA ARG A 282 -11.53 -3.52 3.98
C ARG A 282 -10.43 -4.37 3.30
N THR A 283 -9.46 -4.85 4.08
CA THR A 283 -8.41 -5.74 3.55
C THR A 283 -8.96 -7.09 3.13
N ALA A 284 -9.86 -7.68 3.92
CA ALA A 284 -10.52 -8.92 3.56
C ALA A 284 -11.40 -8.77 2.30
N CYS A 285 -11.98 -7.59 2.05
CA CYS A 285 -12.70 -7.26 0.81
C CYS A 285 -11.78 -7.33 -0.41
N VAL A 286 -10.60 -6.71 -0.34
CA VAL A 286 -9.59 -6.79 -1.41
C VAL A 286 -9.20 -8.24 -1.67
N ILE A 287 -9.02 -9.04 -0.62
CA ILE A 287 -8.70 -10.45 -0.74
C ILE A 287 -9.87 -11.24 -1.38
N ALA A 288 -11.11 -10.91 -1.04
CA ALA A 288 -12.30 -11.54 -1.62
C ALA A 288 -12.43 -11.21 -3.11
N ASP A 289 -12.23 -9.96 -3.50
CA ASP A 289 -12.28 -9.54 -4.91
C ASP A 289 -11.24 -10.29 -5.78
N GLU A 290 -10.06 -10.61 -5.22
CA GLU A 290 -8.99 -11.31 -5.96
C GLU A 290 -9.15 -12.85 -5.99
N PHE A 291 -9.70 -13.47 -4.95
CA PHE A 291 -9.63 -14.94 -4.78
C PHE A 291 -10.96 -15.66 -4.51
N CYS A 292 -12.09 -14.98 -4.31
CA CYS A 292 -13.38 -15.63 -3.98
C CYS A 292 -13.92 -16.49 -5.14
N GLU A 293 -13.52 -16.22 -6.39
CA GLU A 293 -13.83 -17.06 -7.56
C GLU A 293 -13.12 -18.43 -7.56
N LYS A 294 -12.12 -18.63 -6.68
CA LYS A 294 -11.39 -19.90 -6.60
C LYS A 294 -12.12 -20.83 -5.63
N GLU A 295 -12.81 -21.83 -6.18
CA GLU A 295 -13.67 -22.79 -5.45
C GLU A 295 -13.04 -23.37 -4.17
N VAL A 296 -11.73 -23.67 -4.21
CA VAL A 296 -10.95 -24.27 -3.11
C VAL A 296 -11.01 -23.45 -1.82
N TYR A 297 -11.19 -22.13 -1.92
CA TYR A 297 -11.15 -21.21 -0.78
C TYR A 297 -12.54 -20.76 -0.31
N GLY A 298 -13.62 -21.25 -0.91
CA GLY A 298 -14.99 -20.81 -0.58
C GLY A 298 -15.31 -20.95 0.92
N SER A 299 -14.98 -22.09 1.53
CA SER A 299 -15.21 -22.32 2.96
C SER A 299 -14.46 -21.35 3.89
N LEU A 300 -13.27 -20.92 3.48
CA LEU A 300 -12.44 -19.96 4.22
C LEU A 300 -13.09 -18.57 4.21
N PHE A 301 -13.61 -18.14 3.06
CA PHE A 301 -14.36 -16.89 2.94
C PHE A 301 -15.67 -16.93 3.72
N ILE A 302 -16.39 -18.05 3.71
CA ILE A 302 -17.61 -18.20 4.51
C ILE A 302 -17.31 -18.13 6.00
N THR A 303 -16.25 -18.79 6.47
CA THR A 303 -15.81 -18.72 7.87
C THR A 303 -15.42 -17.29 8.27
N THR A 304 -14.75 -16.56 7.38
CA THR A 304 -14.38 -15.16 7.60
C THR A 304 -15.62 -14.27 7.68
N PHE A 305 -16.57 -14.48 6.76
CA PHE A 305 -17.84 -13.77 6.74
C PHE A 305 -18.63 -13.99 8.03
N GLU A 306 -18.73 -15.23 8.48
CA GLU A 306 -19.38 -15.58 9.74
C GLU A 306 -18.77 -14.81 10.92
N ARG A 307 -17.45 -14.80 11.04
CA ARG A 307 -16.74 -14.11 12.13
C ARG A 307 -16.97 -12.60 12.12
N PHE A 308 -16.95 -11.97 10.94
CA PHE A 308 -17.27 -10.55 10.83
C PHE A 308 -18.72 -10.29 11.19
N THR A 309 -19.67 -11.00 10.57
CA THR A 309 -21.11 -10.81 10.83
C THR A 309 -21.47 -11.00 12.30
N GLN A 310 -20.83 -11.94 13.00
CA GLN A 310 -21.10 -12.22 14.43
C GLN A 310 -20.40 -11.25 15.40
N ALA A 311 -19.53 -10.36 14.93
CA ALA A 311 -18.87 -9.38 15.80
C ALA A 311 -19.90 -8.46 16.47
N SER A 312 -19.67 -8.10 17.73
CA SER A 312 -20.62 -7.29 18.50
C SER A 312 -20.85 -5.89 17.92
N SER A 313 -19.84 -5.25 17.33
CA SER A 313 -20.00 -3.96 16.64
C SER A 313 -20.97 -4.07 15.47
N LEU A 314 -20.78 -5.07 14.61
CA LEU A 314 -21.64 -5.29 13.45
C LEU A 314 -23.03 -5.75 13.84
N MET A 315 -23.17 -6.65 14.82
CA MET A 315 -24.48 -7.07 15.34
C MET A 315 -25.25 -5.92 16.00
N GLY A 316 -24.53 -4.95 16.57
CA GLY A 316 -25.08 -3.74 17.16
C GLY A 316 -25.73 -2.79 16.15
N ILE A 317 -25.37 -2.86 14.87
CA ILE A 317 -25.97 -2.04 13.81
C ILE A 317 -27.40 -2.51 13.52
N ASN A 318 -28.39 -1.97 14.21
CA ASN A 318 -29.79 -2.40 14.05
C ASN A 318 -30.72 -1.28 13.57
N SER A 319 -30.17 -0.12 13.23
CA SER A 319 -30.91 1.05 12.78
C SER A 319 -30.03 1.96 11.93
N SER A 320 -30.64 2.82 11.12
CA SER A 320 -29.94 3.84 10.34
C SER A 320 -29.19 4.84 11.21
N TYR A 321 -29.73 5.17 12.39
CA TYR A 321 -29.06 6.05 13.36
C TYR A 321 -27.71 5.50 13.81
N ILE A 322 -27.60 4.20 14.09
CA ILE A 322 -26.32 3.58 14.46
C ILE A 322 -25.39 3.51 13.24
N CYS A 323 -25.93 3.29 12.04
CA CYS A 323 -25.13 3.35 10.81
C CYS A 323 -24.46 4.73 10.64
N ASP A 324 -25.14 5.81 11.01
CA ASP A 324 -24.59 7.17 10.94
C ASP A 324 -23.48 7.44 11.98
N GLN A 325 -23.38 6.64 13.04
CA GLN A 325 -22.29 6.75 14.04
C GLN A 325 -21.01 6.05 13.57
N GLU A 326 -21.13 4.93 12.85
CA GLU A 326 -19.99 4.14 12.37
C GLU A 326 -20.07 3.86 10.86
N PRO A 327 -20.17 4.89 10.01
CA PRO A 327 -20.45 4.71 8.59
C PRO A 327 -19.34 3.95 7.84
N ASP A 328 -18.08 4.18 8.23
CA ASP A 328 -16.91 3.50 7.64
C ASP A 328 -16.93 1.98 7.88
N LEU A 329 -17.34 1.57 9.08
CA LEU A 329 -17.45 0.15 9.43
C LEU A 329 -18.53 -0.53 8.59
N VAL A 330 -19.70 0.11 8.46
CA VAL A 330 -20.79 -0.50 7.70
C VAL A 330 -20.49 -0.52 6.20
N GLU A 331 -19.88 0.55 5.69
CA GLU A 331 -19.40 0.59 4.31
C GLU A 331 -18.41 -0.55 4.02
N ALA A 332 -17.43 -0.76 4.90
CA ALA A 332 -16.47 -1.85 4.76
C ALA A 332 -17.15 -3.23 4.76
N TYR A 333 -18.06 -3.48 5.70
CA TYR A 333 -18.78 -4.75 5.81
C TYR A 333 -19.66 -5.04 4.60
N VAL A 334 -20.40 -4.04 4.14
CA VAL A 334 -21.30 -4.19 3.00
C VAL A 334 -20.52 -4.38 1.70
N ASN A 335 -19.39 -3.69 1.52
CA ASN A 335 -18.50 -3.92 0.38
C ASN A 335 -17.93 -5.35 0.40
N PHE A 336 -17.47 -5.84 1.57
CA PHE A 336 -17.01 -7.21 1.73
C PHE A 336 -18.10 -8.23 1.37
N ALA A 337 -19.32 -8.03 1.88
CA ALA A 337 -20.46 -8.90 1.56
C ALA A 337 -20.83 -8.85 0.06
N SER A 338 -20.68 -7.70 -0.58
CA SER A 338 -20.91 -7.52 -2.02
C SER A 338 -19.88 -8.28 -2.86
N ALA A 339 -18.60 -8.19 -2.48
CA ALA A 339 -17.52 -8.97 -3.10
C ALA A 339 -17.80 -10.48 -3.02
N LEU A 340 -18.26 -10.97 -1.86
CA LEU A 340 -18.62 -12.38 -1.69
C LEU A 340 -19.77 -12.83 -2.59
N ILE A 341 -20.84 -12.05 -2.69
CA ILE A 341 -22.00 -12.39 -3.54
C ILE A 341 -21.60 -12.45 -5.01
N ARG A 342 -20.74 -11.54 -5.44
CA ARG A 342 -20.30 -11.45 -6.84
C ARG A 342 -19.30 -12.53 -7.21
N GLY A 343 -18.36 -12.84 -6.32
CA GLY A 343 -17.23 -13.73 -6.61
C GLY A 343 -17.48 -15.20 -6.26
N CYS A 344 -18.23 -15.50 -5.20
CA CYS A 344 -18.21 -16.86 -4.65
C CYS A 344 -19.23 -17.77 -5.34
N HIS A 345 -18.85 -19.05 -5.47
CA HIS A 345 -19.71 -20.04 -6.13
C HIS A 345 -21.06 -20.20 -5.43
N LYS A 346 -22.10 -20.45 -6.23
CA LYS A 346 -23.51 -20.57 -5.78
C LYS A 346 -23.69 -21.61 -4.67
N GLU A 347 -22.91 -22.68 -4.68
CA GLU A 347 -22.94 -23.73 -3.66
C GLU A 347 -22.55 -23.18 -2.27
N TRP A 348 -21.49 -22.38 -2.19
CA TRP A 348 -21.06 -21.75 -0.95
C TRP A 348 -22.05 -20.70 -0.48
N LEU A 349 -22.58 -19.86 -1.39
CA LEU A 349 -23.62 -18.88 -1.04
C LEU A 349 -24.88 -19.55 -0.47
N GLY A 350 -25.24 -20.73 -0.95
CA GLY A 350 -26.35 -21.53 -0.40
C GLY A 350 -26.17 -21.92 1.07
N THR A 351 -24.93 -22.02 1.54
CA THR A 351 -24.62 -22.32 2.96
C THR A 351 -24.72 -21.09 3.86
N CYS A 352 -24.67 -19.89 3.30
CA CYS A 352 -24.65 -18.61 4.02
C CYS A 352 -26.02 -18.02 4.33
N GLY A 353 -27.11 -18.79 4.25
CA GLY A 353 -28.48 -18.24 4.29
C GLY A 353 -28.77 -17.26 5.43
N THR A 354 -28.37 -17.58 6.66
CA THR A 354 -28.55 -16.69 7.82
C THR A 354 -27.62 -15.48 7.79
N LEU A 355 -26.39 -15.65 7.31
CA LEU A 355 -25.42 -14.55 7.19
C LEU A 355 -25.87 -13.54 6.13
N LEU A 356 -26.38 -14.04 5.00
CA LEU A 356 -26.94 -13.24 3.91
C LEU A 356 -28.21 -12.49 4.35
N GLU A 357 -29.05 -13.10 5.17
CA GLU A 357 -30.22 -12.44 5.76
C GLU A 357 -29.79 -11.27 6.66
N ILE A 358 -28.79 -11.48 7.54
CA ILE A 358 -28.26 -10.42 8.39
C ILE A 358 -27.62 -9.31 7.56
N SER A 359 -26.76 -9.63 6.59
CA SER A 359 -26.13 -8.62 5.73
C SER A 359 -27.15 -7.84 4.91
N PHE A 360 -28.22 -8.48 4.44
CA PHE A 360 -29.33 -7.82 3.75
C PHE A 360 -30.05 -6.82 4.66
N GLN A 361 -30.40 -7.21 5.89
CA GLN A 361 -31.02 -6.31 6.87
C GLN A 361 -30.11 -5.12 7.18
N LYS A 362 -28.81 -5.36 7.37
CA LYS A 362 -27.81 -4.31 7.64
C LYS A 362 -27.73 -3.32 6.47
N ALA A 363 -27.63 -3.82 5.24
CA ALA A 363 -27.64 -2.97 4.04
C ALA A 363 -28.95 -2.15 3.93
N ALA A 364 -30.11 -2.75 4.23
CA ALA A 364 -31.38 -2.04 4.22
C ALA A 364 -31.41 -0.86 5.21
N PHE A 365 -30.88 -1.03 6.42
CA PHE A 365 -30.73 0.09 7.37
C PHE A 365 -29.85 1.21 6.81
N CYS A 366 -28.72 0.85 6.18
CA CYS A 366 -27.79 1.81 5.59
C CYS A 366 -28.34 2.60 4.41
N CYS A 367 -29.33 2.07 3.69
CA CYS A 367 -29.95 2.81 2.57
C CYS A 367 -30.66 4.10 3.02
N THR A 368 -30.97 4.23 4.31
CA THR A 368 -31.59 5.43 4.89
C THR A 368 -30.63 6.24 5.76
N ALA A 369 -29.35 5.85 5.82
CA ALA A 369 -28.31 6.59 6.51
C ALA A 369 -27.97 7.90 5.78
N MET A 370 -27.49 8.90 6.51
CA MET A 370 -27.06 10.20 5.96
C MET A 370 -25.61 10.20 5.47
N HIS A 371 -24.96 9.03 5.41
CA HIS A 371 -23.60 8.87 4.89
C HIS A 371 -23.58 8.34 3.46
N ARG A 372 -22.99 9.12 2.53
CA ARG A 372 -22.98 8.81 1.09
C ARG A 372 -22.26 7.49 0.76
N GLY A 373 -21.09 7.23 1.35
CA GLY A 373 -20.29 6.04 1.05
C GLY A 373 -21.03 4.75 1.42
N ALA A 374 -21.31 4.57 2.72
CA ALA A 374 -22.19 3.54 3.26
C ALA A 374 -23.51 3.33 2.48
N THR A 375 -24.22 4.41 2.12
CA THR A 375 -25.48 4.30 1.34
C THR A 375 -25.24 3.72 -0.06
N LEU A 376 -24.21 4.19 -0.77
CA LEU A 376 -23.88 3.69 -2.10
C LEU A 376 -23.41 2.23 -2.06
N ALA A 377 -22.61 1.86 -1.06
CA ALA A 377 -22.19 0.48 -0.84
C ALA A 377 -23.42 -0.42 -0.59
N ALA A 378 -24.37 0.02 0.25
CA ALA A 378 -25.60 -0.71 0.53
C ALA A 378 -26.49 -0.91 -0.69
N MET A 379 -26.69 0.15 -1.48
CA MET A 379 -27.46 0.04 -2.73
C MET A 379 -26.78 -0.90 -3.73
N SER A 380 -25.46 -0.82 -3.86
CA SER A 380 -24.66 -1.71 -4.72
C SER A 380 -24.81 -3.18 -4.29
N TYR A 381 -24.68 -3.44 -2.99
CA TYR A 381 -24.88 -4.77 -2.41
C TYR A 381 -26.30 -5.30 -2.67
N LEU A 382 -27.34 -4.51 -2.39
CA LEU A 382 -28.73 -4.92 -2.60
C LEU A 382 -29.03 -5.22 -4.08
N SER A 383 -28.51 -4.38 -4.98
CA SER A 383 -28.62 -4.60 -6.43
C SER A 383 -27.96 -5.92 -6.83
N GLY A 384 -26.72 -6.17 -6.40
CA GLY A 384 -26.00 -7.40 -6.70
C GLY A 384 -26.66 -8.65 -6.10
N PHE A 385 -27.15 -8.55 -4.86
CA PHE A 385 -27.91 -9.62 -4.21
C PHE A 385 -29.16 -9.98 -5.00
N LEU A 386 -29.93 -8.99 -5.45
CA LEU A 386 -31.13 -9.20 -6.27
C LEU A 386 -30.79 -9.79 -7.64
N GLU A 387 -29.73 -9.35 -8.29
CA GLU A 387 -29.29 -9.87 -9.60
C GLU A 387 -28.91 -11.35 -9.52
N VAL A 388 -28.12 -11.74 -8.51
CA VAL A 388 -27.73 -13.15 -8.29
C VAL A 388 -28.95 -13.99 -7.92
N SER A 389 -29.83 -13.47 -7.06
CA SER A 389 -31.07 -14.15 -6.66
C SER A 389 -32.01 -14.37 -7.85
N LEU A 390 -32.22 -13.35 -8.69
CA LEU A 390 -33.04 -13.43 -9.89
C LEU A 390 -32.47 -14.43 -10.90
N SER A 391 -31.16 -14.37 -11.14
CA SER A 391 -30.46 -15.29 -12.05
C SER A 391 -30.63 -16.75 -11.59
N SER A 392 -30.48 -16.99 -10.29
CA SER A 392 -30.70 -18.31 -9.68
C SER A 392 -32.15 -18.78 -9.83
N MET A 393 -33.13 -17.89 -9.61
CA MET A 393 -34.54 -18.22 -9.80
C MET A 393 -34.85 -18.59 -11.27
N ILE A 394 -34.35 -17.82 -12.24
CA ILE A 394 -34.55 -18.10 -13.67
C ILE A 394 -33.95 -19.46 -14.05
N GLU A 395 -32.75 -19.77 -13.58
CA GLU A 395 -32.12 -21.08 -13.80
C GLU A 395 -32.95 -22.23 -13.22
N THR A 396 -33.54 -22.08 -12.03
CA THR A 396 -34.41 -23.11 -11.46
C THR A 396 -35.71 -23.30 -12.23
N VAL A 397 -36.30 -22.22 -12.76
CA VAL A 397 -37.52 -22.31 -13.59
C VAL A 397 -37.21 -23.06 -14.89
N ASN A 398 -36.06 -22.78 -15.52
CA ASN A 398 -35.60 -23.48 -16.71
C ASN A 398 -35.23 -24.96 -16.42
N CYS A 399 -34.68 -25.27 -15.24
CA CYS A 399 -34.34 -26.65 -14.85
C CYS A 399 -35.56 -27.49 -14.41
N LYS A 400 -36.60 -26.87 -13.83
CA LYS A 400 -37.86 -27.55 -13.46
C LYS A 400 -38.65 -28.05 -14.67
N GLN A 401 -38.26 -27.68 -15.89
CA GLN A 401 -38.74 -28.31 -17.12
C GLN A 401 -38.06 -29.65 -17.44
N LYS A 402 -37.03 -30.07 -16.71
CA LYS A 402 -36.27 -31.30 -17.02
C LYS A 402 -36.07 -32.33 -15.92
N ASP A 403 -36.05 -32.04 -14.62
CA ASP A 403 -36.04 -33.13 -13.62
C ASP A 403 -36.44 -32.69 -12.19
N HIS A 404 -37.21 -33.55 -11.53
CA HIS A 404 -37.70 -33.39 -10.16
C HIS A 404 -36.64 -33.76 -9.11
N SER A 405 -35.60 -32.94 -8.92
CA SER A 405 -34.80 -32.96 -7.67
C SER A 405 -33.79 -31.83 -7.57
N VAL A 406 -34.17 -30.66 -7.04
CA VAL A 406 -33.19 -29.65 -6.57
C VAL A 406 -33.69 -29.02 -5.27
N TRP A 407 -33.16 -29.47 -4.14
CA TRP A 407 -33.52 -29.05 -2.77
C TRP A 407 -32.51 -28.08 -2.12
N SER A 408 -31.53 -27.55 -2.85
CA SER A 408 -30.50 -26.65 -2.29
C SER A 408 -30.80 -25.15 -2.40
N LEU A 409 -31.71 -24.73 -3.29
CA LEU A 409 -31.97 -23.30 -3.58
C LEU A 409 -33.14 -22.69 -2.80
N SER A 410 -33.92 -23.51 -2.08
CA SER A 410 -35.06 -23.04 -1.28
C SER A 410 -34.66 -22.08 -0.16
N ARG A 411 -33.41 -22.12 0.32
CA ARG A 411 -32.93 -21.23 1.41
C ARG A 411 -32.62 -19.81 0.96
N LEU A 412 -32.10 -19.63 -0.26
CA LEU A 412 -31.90 -18.31 -0.86
C LEU A 412 -33.26 -17.67 -1.17
N TYR A 413 -34.20 -18.48 -1.68
CA TYR A 413 -35.59 -18.08 -1.86
C TYR A 413 -36.25 -17.69 -0.53
N LEU A 414 -36.08 -18.48 0.54
CA LEU A 414 -36.57 -18.15 1.89
C LEU A 414 -35.93 -16.88 2.47
N ALA A 415 -34.65 -16.61 2.19
CA ALA A 415 -33.99 -15.38 2.62
C ALA A 415 -34.55 -14.15 1.90
N VAL A 416 -34.84 -14.26 0.59
CA VAL A 416 -35.53 -13.21 -0.17
C VAL A 416 -36.97 -13.02 0.33
N GLU A 417 -37.72 -14.11 0.51
CA GLU A 417 -39.12 -14.08 0.96
C GLU A 417 -39.26 -13.51 2.38
N ARG A 418 -38.32 -13.83 3.29
CA ARG A 418 -38.26 -13.23 4.63
C ARG A 418 -37.77 -11.79 4.63
N GLY A 419 -36.83 -11.42 3.75
CA GLY A 419 -36.36 -10.05 3.58
C GLY A 419 -37.46 -9.11 3.06
N PHE A 420 -38.38 -9.59 2.23
CA PHE A 420 -39.53 -8.83 1.75
C PHE A 420 -40.69 -8.73 2.76
N CYS A 421 -40.77 -9.60 3.77
CA CYS A 421 -41.83 -9.55 4.79
C CYS A 421 -41.57 -8.53 5.94
N LEU A 422 -40.50 -7.73 5.86
CA LEU A 422 -40.15 -6.70 6.85
C LEU A 422 -40.39 -5.25 6.40
N THR A 423 -41.07 -5.04 5.27
CA THR A 423 -41.75 -3.77 4.94
C THR A 423 -43.22 -3.86 5.31
#